data_AF-A0AAW2DPR1-F1
#
_entry.id   AF-A0AAW2DPR1-F1
#
_cell.length_a   1.000
_cell.length_b   1.000
_cell.length_c   1.000
_cell.angle_alpha   90.00
_cell.angle_beta   90.00
_cell.angle_gamma   90.00
#
_symmetry.space_group_name_H-M   'P 1'
#
loop_
_entity.id
_entity.type
_entity.pdbx_description
1 polymer ?
#
loop_
_entity_poly.entity_id
_entity_poly.type
_entity_poly.pdbx_seq_one_letter_code
_entity_poly.pdbx_strand_id
1 'polypeptide(L)'
;MATFSNCNLESIQKPQETSDDNHMPTDDAANSNLEPVQKPQVIYRCKKCRRIVAVQENLVPHERGKGESCFKWQKRSGDALKKEKEPVECTSIFVEPMKWMETVQEGNVQERLLCMGCNARLGYFNWAGMQCSCGAWVNPAFQLHKSRLDECYL
;
A
#
# COMPACT_ATOMS: atom_id res chain seq x y z
N MET A 1 -1.31 -47.00 -34.65
CA MET A 1 -2.42 -47.97 -34.46
C MET A 1 -2.28 -48.55 -33.05
N ALA A 2 -3.39 -48.79 -32.34
CA ALA A 2 -3.44 -49.33 -30.97
C ALA A 2 -2.77 -48.44 -29.88
N THR A 3 -3.26 -48.36 -28.64
CA THR A 3 -4.59 -48.70 -28.09
C THR A 3 -4.89 -47.82 -26.88
N PHE A 4 -6.16 -47.66 -26.52
CA PHE A 4 -6.56 -47.06 -25.25
C PHE A 4 -6.30 -48.03 -24.08
N SER A 5 -6.00 -47.50 -22.90
CA SER A 5 -6.44 -48.06 -21.63
C SER A 5 -6.67 -46.93 -20.63
N ASN A 6 -7.92 -46.77 -20.24
CA ASN A 6 -8.37 -45.83 -19.22
C ASN A 6 -9.18 -46.65 -18.21
N CYS A 7 -8.72 -46.68 -16.96
CA CYS A 7 -9.41 -47.37 -15.86
C CYS A 7 -9.63 -46.37 -14.73
N ASN A 8 -10.76 -46.53 -14.04
CA ASN A 8 -11.45 -45.51 -13.27
C ASN A 8 -11.94 -46.11 -11.94
N LEU A 9 -12.53 -45.29 -11.07
CA LEU A 9 -13.21 -45.71 -9.83
C LEU A 9 -12.24 -46.24 -8.73
N GLU A 10 -12.56 -46.23 -7.42
CA GLU A 10 -13.86 -46.00 -6.75
C GLU A 10 -13.81 -44.95 -5.61
N SER A 11 -15.00 -44.48 -5.21
CA SER A 11 -15.24 -43.61 -4.04
C SER A 11 -15.81 -44.42 -2.87
N ILE A 12 -15.40 -44.14 -1.63
CA ILE A 12 -16.01 -44.70 -0.40
C ILE A 12 -16.30 -43.58 0.62
N GLN A 13 -17.34 -43.76 1.45
CA GLN A 13 -18.00 -42.71 2.25
C GLN A 13 -17.71 -42.76 3.77
N LYS A 14 -18.23 -41.76 4.50
CA LYS A 14 -18.10 -41.44 5.95
C LYS A 14 -19.18 -42.17 6.80
N PRO A 15 -18.93 -42.48 8.10
CA PRO A 15 -19.63 -41.83 9.25
C PRO A 15 -18.62 -41.32 10.34
N GLN A 16 -18.81 -40.23 11.10
CA GLN A 16 -19.72 -39.96 12.27
C GLN A 16 -19.36 -40.79 13.53
N GLU A 17 -19.26 -40.20 14.74
CA GLU A 17 -20.33 -39.75 15.67
C GLU A 17 -19.90 -38.50 16.54
N THR A 18 -20.80 -37.55 16.87
CA THR A 18 -21.41 -37.19 18.20
C THR A 18 -20.44 -36.71 19.31
N SER A 19 -20.79 -35.85 20.28
CA SER A 19 -22.06 -35.23 20.74
C SER A 19 -22.23 -33.76 20.23
N ASP A 20 -22.69 -32.67 20.90
CA ASP A 20 -23.06 -32.33 22.29
C ASP A 20 -24.01 -31.09 22.36
N ASP A 21 -24.38 -30.59 23.56
CA ASP A 21 -25.49 -29.64 23.83
C ASP A 21 -25.07 -28.27 24.44
N ASN A 22 -25.84 -27.20 24.17
CA ASN A 22 -26.44 -26.29 25.19
C ASN A 22 -27.29 -25.11 24.63
N HIS A 23 -27.99 -24.40 25.52
CA HIS A 23 -28.94 -23.30 25.27
C HIS A 23 -28.48 -21.98 25.96
N MET A 24 -28.95 -20.76 25.67
CA MET A 24 -29.96 -20.20 24.74
C MET A 24 -29.60 -18.71 24.39
N PRO A 25 -30.33 -17.93 23.57
CA PRO A 25 -29.94 -16.57 23.19
C PRO A 25 -30.31 -15.51 24.23
N THR A 26 -29.69 -14.33 24.10
CA THR A 26 -30.14 -13.07 24.71
C THR A 26 -30.16 -11.98 23.65
N ASP A 27 -31.34 -11.43 23.35
CA ASP A 27 -31.46 -10.20 22.58
C ASP A 27 -31.03 -9.01 23.45
N ASP A 28 -29.94 -8.34 23.09
CA ASP A 28 -29.58 -7.04 23.67
C ASP A 28 -29.11 -6.08 22.58
N ALA A 29 -29.96 -5.08 22.30
CA ALA A 29 -29.79 -4.15 21.19
C ALA A 29 -28.76 -3.06 21.53
N ALA A 30 -27.48 -3.43 21.54
CA ALA A 30 -26.35 -2.52 21.65
C ALA A 30 -26.20 -1.65 20.38
N ASN A 31 -27.14 -0.70 20.19
CA ASN A 31 -27.11 0.30 19.14
C ASN A 31 -25.93 1.26 19.32
N SER A 32 -24.76 0.80 18.90
CA SER A 32 -23.56 1.61 18.81
C SER A 32 -23.66 2.54 17.61
N ASN A 33 -24.38 3.66 17.81
CA ASN A 33 -24.22 4.85 16.99
C ASN A 33 -22.77 5.33 17.11
N LEU A 34 -21.90 4.73 16.29
CA LEU A 34 -20.54 5.18 16.04
C LEU A 34 -20.63 6.45 15.17
N GLU A 35 -21.06 7.55 15.80
CA GLU A 35 -21.01 8.90 15.25
C GLU A 35 -19.66 9.10 14.56
N PRO A 36 -19.62 9.21 13.21
CA PRO A 36 -18.35 9.25 12.50
C PRO A 36 -17.61 10.52 12.89
N VAL A 37 -16.57 10.38 13.73
CA VAL A 37 -15.67 11.48 14.07
C VAL A 37 -14.99 11.92 12.77
N GLN A 38 -15.53 12.98 12.15
CA GLN A 38 -15.15 13.43 10.82
C GLN A 38 -13.74 14.02 10.85
N LYS A 39 -12.74 13.14 10.74
CA LYS A 39 -11.37 13.52 10.42
C LYS A 39 -11.38 14.13 9.00
N PRO A 40 -10.80 15.31 8.78
CA PRO A 40 -10.77 15.93 7.46
C PRO A 40 -10.05 15.00 6.48
N GLN A 41 -10.68 14.67 5.36
CA GLN A 41 -10.16 13.65 4.45
C GLN A 41 -9.14 14.26 3.48
N VAL A 42 -7.90 13.78 3.54
CA VAL A 42 -6.86 14.22 2.61
C VAL A 42 -7.03 13.54 1.25
N ILE A 43 -7.15 14.33 0.18
CA ILE A 43 -7.19 13.88 -1.20
C ILE A 43 -5.97 14.39 -1.96
N TYR A 44 -5.29 13.48 -2.66
CA TYR A 44 -4.14 13.79 -3.50
C TYR A 44 -4.55 13.88 -4.97
N ARG A 45 -4.23 15.00 -5.61
CA ARG A 45 -4.55 15.29 -7.01
C ARG A 45 -3.27 15.41 -7.84
N CYS A 46 -3.33 15.04 -9.12
CA CYS A 46 -2.21 15.26 -10.04
C CYS A 46 -2.01 16.75 -10.29
N LYS A 47 -0.80 17.28 -10.03
CA LYS A 47 -0.48 18.70 -10.15
C LYS A 47 -0.67 19.29 -11.55
N LYS A 48 -0.65 18.46 -12.60
CA LYS A 48 -0.83 18.88 -14.01
C LYS A 48 -2.30 18.99 -14.43
N CYS A 49 -3.19 18.11 -13.96
CA CYS A 49 -4.59 18.04 -14.44
C CYS A 49 -5.67 17.93 -13.35
N ARG A 50 -5.29 18.02 -12.07
CA ARG A 50 -6.15 18.04 -10.86
C ARG A 50 -7.08 16.83 -10.66
N ARG A 51 -6.98 15.80 -11.52
CA ARG A 51 -7.60 14.48 -11.33
C ARG A 51 -7.08 13.85 -10.02
N ILE A 52 -7.96 13.24 -9.25
CA ILE A 52 -7.63 12.50 -8.01
C ILE A 52 -6.78 11.28 -8.38
N VAL A 53 -5.76 10.98 -7.58
CA VAL A 53 -4.84 9.84 -7.79
C VAL A 53 -4.61 8.99 -6.54
N ALA A 54 -4.91 9.52 -5.34
CA ALA A 54 -4.99 8.78 -4.08
C ALA A 54 -5.88 9.54 -3.08
N VAL A 55 -6.43 8.83 -2.10
CA VAL A 55 -6.98 9.43 -0.86
C VAL A 55 -6.17 8.97 0.34
N GLN A 56 -6.39 9.59 1.50
CA GLN A 56 -5.69 9.30 2.75
C GLN A 56 -5.76 7.83 3.17
N GLU A 57 -6.89 7.18 2.89
CA GLU A 57 -7.13 5.76 3.18
C GLU A 57 -6.24 4.82 2.35
N ASN A 58 -5.71 5.28 1.20
CA ASN A 58 -4.79 4.48 0.38
C ASN A 58 -3.33 4.58 0.85
N LEU A 59 -3.01 5.40 1.86
CA LEU A 59 -1.64 5.63 2.29
C LEU A 59 -1.07 4.44 3.04
N VAL A 60 0.12 3.98 2.64
CA VAL A 60 0.93 3.03 3.41
C VAL A 60 1.87 3.84 4.32
N PRO A 61 1.60 3.93 5.64
CA PRO A 61 2.49 4.59 6.57
C PRO A 61 3.78 3.77 6.73
N HIS A 62 4.88 4.45 7.06
CA HIS A 62 6.12 3.81 7.46
C HIS A 62 6.77 4.62 8.58
N GLU A 63 7.43 3.94 9.51
CA GLU A 63 8.25 4.60 10.53
C GLU A 63 9.43 5.33 9.87
N ARG A 64 9.81 6.49 10.41
CA ARG A 64 10.95 7.27 9.89
C ARG A 64 12.25 6.49 10.13
N GLY A 65 13.01 6.25 9.07
CA GLY A 65 14.34 5.64 9.17
C GLY A 65 15.39 6.58 9.79
N LYS A 66 16.66 6.15 9.78
CA LYS A 66 17.77 6.91 10.40
C LYS A 66 18.25 8.12 9.56
N GLY A 67 17.37 8.68 8.73
CA GLY A 67 17.60 9.87 7.93
C GLY A 67 18.79 9.77 6.97
N GLU A 68 19.51 10.89 6.85
CA GLU A 68 20.69 11.03 5.98
C GLU A 68 21.78 9.95 6.24
N SER A 69 21.85 9.41 7.47
CA SER A 69 22.83 8.36 7.83
C SER A 69 22.60 7.00 7.14
N CYS A 70 21.39 6.77 6.61
CA CYS A 70 21.07 5.58 5.82
C CYS A 70 21.62 5.62 4.37
N PHE A 71 22.10 6.78 3.90
CA PHE A 71 22.54 6.98 2.51
C PHE A 71 24.07 6.88 2.40
N LYS A 72 24.54 5.85 1.67
CA LYS A 72 25.97 5.47 1.59
C LYS A 72 26.91 6.59 1.07
N TRP A 73 26.38 7.58 0.35
CA TRP A 73 27.10 8.73 -0.20
C TRP A 73 27.42 9.79 0.88
N GLN A 74 26.41 10.25 1.63
CA GLN A 74 26.57 11.26 2.69
C GLN A 74 27.40 10.78 3.88
N LYS A 75 27.62 9.47 4.02
CA LYS A 75 28.51 8.90 5.05
C LYS A 75 30.01 9.18 4.81
N ARG A 76 30.39 9.86 3.71
CA ARG A 76 31.78 10.24 3.40
C ARG A 76 32.14 11.70 3.70
N SER A 77 31.17 12.59 3.78
CA SER A 77 31.39 13.97 4.25
C SER A 77 31.53 13.94 5.77
N GLY A 78 32.76 13.97 6.28
CA GLY A 78 33.09 13.85 7.70
C GLY A 78 32.67 15.04 8.58
N ASP A 79 31.93 16.00 8.04
CA ASP A 79 31.48 17.22 8.72
C ASP A 79 30.14 16.98 9.44
N ALA A 80 30.18 16.09 10.43
CA ALA A 80 29.03 15.70 11.24
C ALA A 80 28.72 16.74 12.35
N LEU A 81 28.80 18.04 12.03
CA LEU A 81 28.45 19.10 12.97
C LEU A 81 26.96 18.99 13.32
N LYS A 82 26.68 18.85 14.62
CA LYS A 82 25.35 18.67 15.19
C LYS A 82 24.39 19.77 14.74
N LYS A 83 23.59 19.51 13.71
CA LYS A 83 22.31 20.18 13.51
C LYS A 83 21.20 19.21 13.90
N GLU A 84 20.55 19.50 15.02
CA GLU A 84 19.26 18.92 15.39
C GLU A 84 18.24 19.46 14.39
N LYS A 85 18.19 18.81 13.21
CA LYS A 85 17.28 19.15 12.12
C LYS A 85 15.87 18.73 12.54
N GLU A 86 14.95 19.67 12.41
CA GLU A 86 13.53 19.46 12.12
C GLU A 86 13.26 18.09 11.48
N PRO A 87 12.28 17.30 11.96
CA PRO A 87 12.10 15.90 11.58
C PRO A 87 11.73 15.75 10.10
N VAL A 88 12.76 15.59 9.26
CA VAL A 88 12.72 15.63 7.80
C VAL A 88 11.50 14.88 7.25
N GLU A 89 10.63 15.61 6.58
CA GLU A 89 9.46 15.03 5.93
C GLU A 89 9.83 14.11 4.77
N CYS A 90 9.02 13.08 4.58
CA CYS A 90 9.12 12.21 3.42
C CYS A 90 8.70 13.00 2.17
N THR A 91 9.63 13.11 1.22
CA THR A 91 9.45 13.82 -0.08
C THR A 91 8.37 13.22 -0.98
N SER A 92 7.87 12.05 -0.59
CA SER A 92 6.92 11.22 -1.34
C SER A 92 5.98 10.55 -0.35
N ILE A 93 4.73 10.36 -0.75
CA ILE A 93 3.81 9.43 -0.09
C ILE A 93 4.02 8.03 -0.67
N PHE A 94 3.65 7.02 0.12
CA PHE A 94 3.53 5.64 -0.33
C PHE A 94 2.07 5.22 -0.24
N VAL A 95 1.62 4.40 -1.17
CA VAL A 95 0.22 3.97 -1.27
C VAL A 95 0.11 2.47 -1.50
N GLU A 96 -1.09 1.93 -1.35
CA GLU A 96 -1.44 0.60 -1.85
C GLU A 96 -1.53 0.61 -3.40
N PRO A 97 -1.30 -0.55 -4.07
CA PRO A 97 -1.52 -0.68 -5.51
C PRO A 97 -3.00 -0.45 -5.87
N MET A 98 -3.27 0.64 -6.60
CA MET A 98 -4.62 1.03 -7.00
C MET A 98 -4.97 0.56 -8.41
N LYS A 99 -6.27 0.33 -8.68
CA LYS A 99 -6.81 -0.15 -9.97
C LYS A 99 -6.36 0.67 -11.20
N TRP A 100 -6.01 1.94 -11.03
CA TRP A 100 -5.54 2.81 -12.12
C TRP A 100 -4.06 2.62 -12.48
N MET A 101 -3.29 1.88 -11.68
CA MET A 101 -1.87 1.62 -11.94
C MET A 101 -1.72 0.48 -12.97
N GLU A 102 -2.03 0.76 -14.24
CA GLU A 102 -2.02 -0.21 -15.35
C GLU A 102 -0.75 -1.06 -15.39
N THR A 103 0.41 -0.45 -15.13
CA THR A 103 1.74 -1.08 -15.07
C THR A 103 1.88 -2.22 -14.06
N VAL A 104 0.98 -2.34 -13.08
CA VAL A 104 0.90 -3.51 -12.17
C VAL A 104 0.35 -4.75 -12.90
N GLN A 105 -0.63 -4.55 -13.78
CA GLN A 105 -1.38 -5.61 -14.44
C GLN A 105 -0.55 -6.26 -15.56
N GLU A 106 0.43 -5.54 -16.09
CA GLU A 106 1.41 -5.99 -17.08
C GLU A 106 2.47 -6.96 -16.51
N GLY A 107 2.47 -7.24 -15.20
CA GLY A 107 3.44 -8.12 -14.55
C GLY A 107 4.84 -7.51 -14.32
N ASN A 108 5.01 -6.21 -14.57
CA ASN A 108 6.28 -5.50 -14.37
C ASN A 108 6.70 -5.49 -12.88
N VAL A 109 7.98 -5.76 -12.61
CA VAL A 109 8.53 -5.78 -11.24
C VAL A 109 8.74 -4.35 -10.68
N GLN A 110 9.12 -3.41 -11.56
CA GLN A 110 9.34 -1.99 -11.27
C GLN A 110 9.12 -1.17 -12.55
N GLU A 111 8.30 -0.11 -12.49
CA GLU A 111 8.13 0.87 -13.58
C GLU A 111 7.58 2.22 -13.03
N ARG A 112 7.37 3.23 -13.90
CA ARG A 112 6.87 4.57 -13.59
C ARG A 112 5.36 4.55 -13.37
N LEU A 113 4.89 5.30 -12.37
CA LEU A 113 3.46 5.57 -12.19
C LEU A 113 3.06 6.84 -12.95
N LEU A 114 2.18 6.69 -13.95
CA LEU A 114 1.73 7.76 -14.84
C LEU A 114 0.28 8.18 -14.55
N CYS A 115 -0.05 9.46 -14.70
CA CYS A 115 -1.40 9.95 -14.46
C CYS A 115 -2.35 9.68 -15.65
N MET A 116 -3.37 8.85 -15.42
CA MET A 116 -4.49 8.53 -16.34
C MET A 116 -5.18 9.72 -17.02
N GLY A 117 -5.01 10.95 -16.53
CA GLY A 117 -5.63 12.15 -17.09
C GLY A 117 -4.73 13.04 -17.94
N CYS A 118 -3.40 12.82 -17.96
CA CYS A 118 -2.47 13.73 -18.64
C CYS A 118 -1.09 13.13 -18.96
N ASN A 119 -0.93 11.82 -18.74
CA ASN A 119 0.27 10.99 -18.86
C ASN A 119 1.55 11.53 -18.18
N ALA A 120 1.40 12.39 -17.16
CA ALA A 120 2.54 12.88 -16.38
C ALA A 120 2.98 11.86 -15.34
N ARG A 121 4.29 11.62 -15.23
CA ARG A 121 4.89 10.78 -14.18
C ARG A 121 4.63 11.38 -12.79
N LEU A 122 3.90 10.65 -11.96
CA LEU A 122 3.63 10.96 -10.56
C LEU A 122 4.72 10.40 -9.65
N GLY A 123 5.25 9.23 -10.00
CA GLY A 123 6.31 8.55 -9.26
C GLY A 123 6.65 7.19 -9.88
N TYR A 124 6.81 6.18 -9.04
CA TYR A 124 7.38 4.86 -9.38
C TYR A 124 6.81 3.77 -8.48
N PHE A 125 6.91 2.52 -8.89
CA PHE A 125 6.73 1.38 -7.99
C PHE A 125 7.86 0.36 -8.11
N ASN A 126 8.05 -0.45 -7.07
CA ASN A 126 8.88 -1.66 -7.08
C ASN A 126 8.32 -2.68 -6.08
N TRP A 127 8.05 -3.91 -6.54
CA TRP A 127 7.53 -5.01 -5.71
C TRP A 127 8.53 -5.56 -4.68
N ALA A 128 9.84 -5.48 -4.94
CA ALA A 128 10.89 -5.75 -3.94
C ALA A 128 11.01 -4.62 -2.90
N GLY A 129 10.38 -3.46 -3.13
CA GLY A 129 10.39 -2.31 -2.24
C GLY A 129 11.40 -1.24 -2.63
N MET A 130 11.38 -0.11 -1.91
CA MET A 130 12.27 1.03 -2.13
C MET A 130 12.65 1.72 -0.82
N GLN A 131 13.79 2.40 -0.82
CA GLN A 131 14.20 3.27 0.28
C GLN A 131 13.53 4.65 0.17
N CYS A 132 12.76 5.04 1.20
CA CYS A 132 12.20 6.38 1.34
C CYS A 132 13.29 7.41 1.65
N SER A 133 13.05 8.71 1.38
CA SER A 133 13.98 9.80 1.72
C SER A 133 14.27 9.96 3.22
N CYS A 134 13.45 9.39 4.10
CA CYS A 134 13.73 9.28 5.54
C CYS A 134 14.70 8.13 5.90
N GLY A 135 15.14 7.33 4.91
CA GLY A 135 16.03 6.18 5.09
C GLY A 135 15.32 4.84 5.35
N ALA A 136 14.01 4.83 5.58
CA ALA A 136 13.21 3.61 5.80
C ALA A 136 13.07 2.78 4.51
N TRP A 137 12.91 1.46 4.65
CA TRP A 137 12.56 0.58 3.54
C TRP A 137 11.04 0.34 3.53
N VAL A 138 10.39 0.54 2.39
CA VAL A 138 8.95 0.30 2.21
C VAL A 138 8.79 -0.88 1.25
N ASN A 139 7.94 -1.86 1.61
CA ASN A 139 7.62 -3.01 0.77
C ASN A 139 6.12 -3.38 0.92
N PRO A 140 5.38 -3.61 -0.19
CA PRO A 140 5.73 -3.22 -1.55
C PRO A 140 5.76 -1.68 -1.66
N ALA A 141 6.57 -1.12 -2.56
CA ALA A 141 6.71 0.33 -2.67
C ALA A 141 5.96 0.88 -3.88
N PHE A 142 4.82 1.54 -3.67
CA PHE A 142 4.17 2.41 -4.66
C PHE A 142 4.34 3.87 -4.23
N GLN A 143 5.33 4.54 -4.81
CA GLN A 143 5.77 5.87 -4.40
C GLN A 143 5.18 6.95 -5.31
N LEU A 144 4.51 7.95 -4.74
CA LEU A 144 4.06 9.16 -5.43
C LEU A 144 4.77 10.38 -4.85
N HIS A 145 5.46 11.16 -5.67
CA HIS A 145 6.26 12.29 -5.19
C HIS A 145 5.37 13.48 -4.83
N LYS A 146 5.51 14.06 -3.63
CA LYS A 146 4.73 15.23 -3.19
C LYS A 146 4.81 16.39 -4.20
N SER A 147 5.98 16.58 -4.83
CA SER A 147 6.21 17.60 -5.87
C SER A 147 5.43 17.43 -7.19
N ARG A 148 4.79 16.27 -7.40
CA ARG A 148 3.93 15.97 -8.56
C ARG A 148 2.44 15.93 -8.20
N LEU A 149 2.13 16.17 -6.93
CA LEU A 149 0.80 16.19 -6.37
C LEU A 149 0.38 17.59 -5.93
N ASP A 150 -0.91 17.76 -5.72
CA ASP A 150 -1.49 18.73 -4.80
C ASP A 150 -2.18 17.95 -3.68
N GLU A 151 -2.02 18.42 -2.44
CA GLU A 151 -2.75 17.93 -1.28
C GLU A 151 -3.99 18.83 -1.09
N CYS A 152 -5.15 18.23 -0.83
CA CYS A 152 -6.41 18.93 -0.62
C CYS A 152 -7.14 18.30 0.56
N TYR A 153 -7.76 19.11 1.40
CA TYR A 153 -8.60 18.65 2.51
C TYR A 153 -10.08 18.76 2.10
N LEU A 154 -10.87 17.74 2.46
CA LEU A 154 -12.33 17.80 2.56
C LEU A 154 -12.72 17.99 4.02
#